data_AF-A0A1V5UFE7-F1
#
_entry.id   AF-A0A1V5UFE7-F1
#
_cell.length_a   1.000
_cell.length_b   1.000
_cell.length_c   1.000
_cell.angle_alpha   90.00
_cell.angle_beta   90.00
_cell.angle_gamma   90.00
#
_symmetry.space_group_name_H-M   'P 1'
#
loop_
_entity.id
_entity.type
_entity.pdbx_description
1 polymer ?
#
loop_
_entity_poly.entity_id
_entity_poly.type
_entity_poly.pdbx_seq_one_letter_code
_entity_poly.pdbx_strand_id
1 'polypeptide(L)'
;MKNNDLNAARNLISPRSLGKTGYLVSVAGFGCYRVDAASQIHRDAMVKALRSGINVIDTSANYMDGGSELLAGSVLRKLTESGELKRGDIVVVTKGGYIQGKNYDISAARKKEGAPWPDLVEYAEGLEHCIHPDFLDEQMTASLARLDIDAIDVYLLHNPEYYLLWAEKNGIEIEKARGEYYSRIEKAFRFLETEVKKGRIKYYGISSNTFPAAAAAYNFTSLGRVISIAEKISPGNHFGVIEFPMNLFERGAASEKNQDGGLTLLELARSKNIGVLINRPLNAFFKGTLLRLADPRGAGPSGYDFVTAEKSIDDAVRDIGILEENLMESVERLSEKAREKAEIIFENILVYGQLNLKWKEFGNISNFESFMSGYYSPRAEYFLNSLKKGVLKDKKTEDEFSVYINRAFSVFEDIGEYFKAKHLKTVIKIKEKLSGLSPFYSAADDLSDIAVRALACTNGVGLVLVGMRTPDYVAKVETALKAVSGAQQTDWQKLSKIDSFNSFE
;
A
#
# COMPACT_ATOMS: atom_id res chain seq x y z
N MET A 1 6.87 -3.69 -23.36
CA MET A 1 7.38 -3.03 -24.58
C MET A 1 8.89 -3.23 -24.67
N LYS A 2 9.42 -3.84 -25.75
CA LYS A 2 10.88 -3.99 -25.91
C LYS A 2 11.49 -2.67 -26.39
N ASN A 3 12.72 -2.33 -25.96
CA ASN A 3 13.42 -1.05 -26.22
C ASN A 3 13.48 -0.56 -27.70
N ASN A 4 13.07 -1.36 -28.69
CA ASN A 4 13.20 -1.04 -30.12
C ASN A 4 11.91 -0.47 -30.76
N ASP A 5 10.81 -0.29 -30.02
CA ASP A 5 9.57 0.31 -30.55
C ASP A 5 9.48 1.82 -30.25
N LEU A 6 9.98 2.63 -31.18
CA LEU A 6 10.07 4.09 -31.06
C LEU A 6 8.71 4.81 -31.02
N ASN A 7 7.65 4.24 -31.60
CA ASN A 7 6.34 4.88 -31.62
C ASN A 7 5.62 4.73 -30.27
N ALA A 8 5.78 3.58 -29.64
CA ALA A 8 5.17 3.31 -28.34
C ALA A 8 5.93 4.03 -27.19
N ALA A 9 7.24 4.27 -27.34
CA ALA A 9 8.05 5.07 -26.42
C ALA A 9 7.66 6.56 -26.35
N ARG A 10 7.10 7.14 -27.43
CA ARG A 10 6.70 8.56 -27.50
C ARG A 10 5.54 8.91 -26.59
N ASN A 11 4.73 7.92 -26.21
CA ASN A 11 3.56 8.12 -25.35
C ASN A 11 3.88 7.91 -23.86
N LEU A 12 5.07 7.40 -23.51
CA LEU A 12 5.44 7.15 -22.13
C LEU A 12 5.90 8.43 -21.42
N ILE A 13 5.47 8.59 -20.18
CA ILE A 13 5.94 9.69 -19.34
C ILE A 13 7.32 9.32 -18.77
N SER A 14 8.35 10.03 -19.25
CA SER A 14 9.75 9.91 -18.81
C SER A 14 10.28 8.47 -18.85
N PRO A 15 10.30 7.79 -20.02
CA PRO A 15 10.57 6.36 -20.10
C PRO A 15 11.97 5.97 -19.59
N ARG A 16 12.07 4.79 -18.96
CA ARG A 16 13.32 4.17 -18.45
C ARG A 16 13.40 2.70 -18.79
N SER A 17 14.60 2.20 -19.00
CA SER A 17 14.82 0.75 -19.05
C SER A 17 14.64 0.15 -17.65
N LEU A 18 13.87 -0.92 -17.54
CA LEU A 18 13.71 -1.67 -16.30
C LEU A 18 14.84 -2.71 -16.17
N GLY A 19 16.04 -2.23 -15.82
CA GLY A 19 17.24 -3.07 -15.68
C GLY A 19 17.49 -3.95 -16.92
N LYS A 20 17.87 -5.21 -16.70
CA LYS A 20 18.14 -6.20 -17.75
C LYS A 20 16.89 -6.80 -18.41
N THR A 21 15.68 -6.38 -18.04
CA THR A 21 14.45 -7.01 -18.55
C THR A 21 14.19 -6.72 -20.03
N GLY A 22 14.81 -5.66 -20.56
CA GLY A 22 14.55 -5.14 -21.91
C GLY A 22 13.22 -4.39 -22.03
N TYR A 23 12.49 -4.21 -20.91
CA TYR A 23 11.27 -3.41 -20.88
C TYR A 23 11.57 -1.93 -20.74
N LEU A 24 10.81 -1.11 -21.48
CA LEU A 24 10.72 0.33 -21.29
C LEU A 24 9.48 0.65 -20.44
N VAL A 25 9.68 1.35 -19.32
CA VAL A 25 8.63 1.67 -18.34
C VAL A 25 8.53 3.17 -18.08
N SER A 26 7.33 3.66 -17.80
CA SER A 26 7.11 5.00 -17.24
C SER A 26 7.70 5.11 -15.83
N VAL A 27 8.14 6.31 -15.44
CA VAL A 27 8.75 6.53 -14.11
C VAL A 27 7.76 6.38 -12.96
N ALA A 28 6.45 6.48 -13.22
CA ALA A 28 5.46 6.00 -12.28
C ALA A 28 4.82 4.69 -12.76
N GLY A 29 4.43 3.86 -11.81
CA GLY A 29 3.53 2.73 -12.03
C GLY A 29 2.25 2.88 -11.20
N PHE A 30 1.18 2.28 -11.68
CA PHE A 30 -0.09 2.20 -10.97
C PHE A 30 -0.01 1.11 -9.91
N GLY A 31 0.16 1.50 -8.64
CA GLY A 31 0.18 0.58 -7.51
C GLY A 31 -1.24 0.20 -7.08
N CYS A 32 -1.55 -1.09 -7.03
CA CYS A 32 -2.90 -1.59 -6.78
C CYS A 32 -3.19 -1.95 -5.31
N TYR A 33 -2.33 -1.56 -4.36
CA TYR A 33 -2.66 -1.74 -2.95
C TYR A 33 -3.92 -0.93 -2.59
N ARG A 34 -4.94 -1.60 -2.02
CA ARG A 34 -6.28 -1.05 -1.73
C ARG A 34 -7.07 -0.60 -2.97
N VAL A 35 -6.80 -1.23 -4.12
CA VAL A 35 -7.57 -1.10 -5.36
C VAL A 35 -8.44 -2.35 -5.52
N ASP A 36 -9.67 -2.17 -5.98
CA ASP A 36 -10.71 -3.20 -5.98
C ASP A 36 -11.56 -3.11 -7.25
N ALA A 37 -11.93 -4.25 -7.83
CA ALA A 37 -12.78 -4.37 -9.01
C ALA A 37 -14.20 -3.84 -8.82
N ALA A 38 -14.71 -3.83 -7.59
CA ALA A 38 -16.04 -3.31 -7.24
C ALA A 38 -16.12 -1.79 -7.29
N SER A 39 -14.98 -1.08 -7.30
CA SER A 39 -14.94 0.38 -7.27
C SER A 39 -14.82 0.98 -8.67
N GLN A 40 -15.88 1.66 -9.12
CA GLN A 40 -15.88 2.34 -10.41
C GLN A 40 -14.81 3.44 -10.49
N ILE A 41 -14.60 4.20 -9.40
CA ILE A 41 -13.58 5.26 -9.37
C ILE A 41 -12.15 4.69 -9.49
N HIS A 42 -11.90 3.49 -8.95
CA HIS A 42 -10.62 2.80 -9.13
C HIS A 42 -10.41 2.38 -10.59
N ARG A 43 -11.47 1.89 -11.25
CA ARG A 43 -11.46 1.55 -12.68
C ARG A 43 -11.14 2.76 -13.54
N ASP A 44 -11.83 3.87 -13.30
CA ASP A 44 -11.66 5.11 -14.05
C ASP A 44 -10.25 5.68 -13.87
N ALA A 45 -9.69 5.57 -12.67
CA ALA A 45 -8.32 5.98 -12.40
C ALA A 45 -7.30 5.12 -13.17
N MET A 46 -7.44 3.80 -13.18
CA MET A 46 -6.54 2.92 -13.93
C MET A 46 -6.63 3.18 -15.43
N VAL A 47 -7.85 3.30 -15.97
CA VAL A 47 -8.06 3.65 -17.39
C VAL A 47 -7.38 4.98 -17.73
N LYS A 48 -7.54 6.01 -16.88
CA LYS A 48 -6.89 7.30 -17.10
C LYS A 48 -5.36 7.17 -17.08
N ALA A 49 -4.78 6.43 -16.14
CA ALA A 49 -3.34 6.26 -16.02
C ALA A 49 -2.74 5.58 -17.26
N LEU A 50 -3.37 4.50 -17.73
CA LEU A 50 -2.91 3.79 -18.93
C LEU A 50 -3.00 4.69 -20.17
N ARG A 51 -4.09 5.46 -20.32
CA ARG A 51 -4.26 6.42 -21.42
C ARG A 51 -3.30 7.61 -21.33
N SER A 52 -2.84 7.98 -20.15
CA SER A 52 -1.86 9.05 -19.97
C SER A 52 -0.41 8.59 -20.18
N GLY A 53 -0.18 7.32 -20.52
CA GLY A 53 1.18 6.81 -20.77
C GLY A 53 1.90 6.26 -19.54
N ILE A 54 1.18 5.98 -18.45
CA ILE A 54 1.68 5.14 -17.36
C ILE A 54 1.47 3.69 -17.77
N ASN A 55 2.55 2.91 -17.93
CA ASN A 55 2.47 1.58 -18.54
C ASN A 55 2.84 0.43 -17.61
N VAL A 56 2.91 0.67 -16.29
CA VAL A 56 3.17 -0.39 -15.30
C VAL A 56 1.97 -0.53 -14.38
N ILE A 57 1.49 -1.76 -14.23
CA ILE A 57 0.49 -2.13 -13.23
C ILE A 57 1.16 -3.04 -12.22
N ASP A 58 1.18 -2.63 -10.96
CA ASP A 58 1.71 -3.43 -9.86
C ASP A 58 0.60 -3.89 -8.93
N THR A 59 0.40 -5.20 -8.84
CA THR A 59 -0.65 -5.83 -8.05
C THR A 59 -0.08 -6.99 -7.22
N SER A 60 -0.93 -7.74 -6.53
CA SER A 60 -0.58 -8.98 -5.83
C SER A 60 -1.82 -9.82 -5.58
N ALA A 61 -1.66 -11.13 -5.45
CA ALA A 61 -2.77 -12.05 -5.19
C ALA A 61 -3.55 -11.73 -3.89
N ASN A 62 -2.89 -11.18 -2.86
CA ASN A 62 -3.56 -10.86 -1.58
C ASN A 62 -4.25 -9.48 -1.55
N TYR A 63 -4.01 -8.62 -2.54
CA TYR A 63 -4.59 -7.28 -2.56
C TYR A 63 -6.10 -7.35 -2.81
N MET A 64 -6.87 -6.94 -1.81
CA MET A 64 -8.34 -7.05 -1.81
C MET A 64 -8.81 -8.48 -2.16
N ASP A 65 -8.11 -9.50 -1.66
CA ASP A 65 -8.44 -10.91 -1.90
C ASP A 65 -8.55 -11.26 -3.41
N GLY A 66 -7.62 -10.71 -4.20
CA GLY A 66 -7.55 -10.85 -5.66
C GLY A 66 -8.36 -9.80 -6.45
N GLY A 67 -9.11 -8.93 -5.76
CA GLY A 67 -9.92 -7.88 -6.38
C GLY A 67 -9.11 -6.90 -7.24
N SER A 68 -7.85 -6.62 -6.89
CA SER A 68 -6.99 -5.76 -7.70
C SER A 68 -6.55 -6.41 -9.01
N GLU A 69 -6.25 -7.71 -9.02
CA GLU A 69 -5.92 -8.48 -10.23
C GLU A 69 -7.12 -8.55 -11.18
N LEU A 70 -8.32 -8.81 -10.63
CA LEU A 70 -9.56 -8.78 -11.40
C LEU A 70 -9.81 -7.40 -12.06
N LEU A 71 -9.57 -6.32 -11.32
CA LEU A 71 -9.68 -4.98 -11.88
C LEU A 71 -8.70 -4.79 -13.04
N ALA A 72 -7.42 -5.07 -12.79
CA ALA A 72 -6.36 -4.93 -13.79
C ALA A 72 -6.66 -5.72 -15.06
N GLY A 73 -7.02 -7.00 -14.94
CA GLY A 73 -7.38 -7.84 -16.07
C GLY A 73 -8.56 -7.30 -16.85
N SER A 74 -9.63 -6.88 -16.16
CA SER A 74 -10.81 -6.31 -16.82
C SER A 74 -10.53 -5.00 -17.57
N VAL A 75 -9.65 -4.14 -17.04
CA VAL A 75 -9.25 -2.89 -17.70
C VAL A 75 -8.35 -3.18 -18.90
N LEU A 76 -7.37 -4.07 -18.76
CA LEU A 76 -6.49 -4.48 -19.85
C LEU A 76 -7.28 -5.06 -21.01
N ARG A 77 -8.12 -6.07 -20.75
CA ARG A 77 -8.99 -6.69 -21.77
C ARG A 77 -9.80 -5.65 -22.52
N LYS A 78 -10.48 -4.74 -21.79
CA LYS A 78 -11.28 -3.66 -22.39
C LYS A 78 -10.47 -2.78 -23.34
N LEU A 79 -9.29 -2.33 -22.90
CA LEU A 79 -8.45 -1.41 -23.70
C LEU A 79 -7.73 -2.12 -24.86
N THR A 80 -7.49 -3.43 -24.75
CA THR A 80 -6.94 -4.23 -25.84
C THR A 80 -7.99 -4.60 -26.90
N GLU A 81 -9.21 -4.94 -26.47
CA GLU A 81 -10.32 -5.25 -27.38
C GLU A 81 -10.81 -4.01 -28.13
N SER A 82 -10.75 -2.83 -27.51
CA SER A 82 -11.05 -1.57 -28.19
C SER A 82 -9.95 -1.09 -29.14
N GLY A 83 -8.78 -1.74 -29.13
CA GLY A 83 -7.61 -1.34 -29.92
C GLY A 83 -6.90 -0.08 -29.42
N GLU A 84 -7.28 0.45 -28.25
CA GLU A 84 -6.66 1.64 -27.65
C GLU A 84 -5.22 1.37 -27.18
N LEU A 85 -4.93 0.14 -26.74
CA LEU A 85 -3.61 -0.29 -26.26
C LEU A 85 -3.30 -1.71 -26.74
N LYS A 86 -2.02 -2.05 -26.87
CA LYS A 86 -1.60 -3.45 -27.05
C LYS A 86 -1.16 -4.02 -25.71
N ARG A 87 -1.45 -5.30 -25.43
CA ARG A 87 -0.99 -5.97 -24.21
C ARG A 87 0.53 -5.85 -24.02
N GLY A 88 1.29 -5.93 -25.11
CA GLY A 88 2.76 -5.81 -25.11
C GLY A 88 3.29 -4.43 -24.72
N ASP A 89 2.44 -3.40 -24.66
CA ASP A 89 2.82 -2.04 -24.25
C ASP A 89 2.82 -1.87 -22.73
N ILE A 90 2.09 -2.73 -22.02
CA ILE A 90 1.93 -2.69 -20.57
C ILE A 90 2.83 -3.74 -19.90
N VAL A 91 3.44 -3.37 -18.77
CA VAL A 91 4.16 -4.29 -17.89
C VAL A 91 3.28 -4.60 -16.69
N VAL A 92 2.94 -5.87 -16.50
CA VAL A 92 2.17 -6.35 -15.36
C VAL A 92 3.08 -7.03 -14.36
N VAL A 93 3.11 -6.50 -13.14
CA VAL A 93 3.81 -7.04 -11.99
C VAL A 93 2.80 -7.62 -11.02
N THR A 94 2.95 -8.90 -10.65
CA THR A 94 2.20 -9.49 -9.53
C THR A 94 3.13 -10.23 -8.60
N LYS A 95 2.62 -10.66 -7.45
CA LYS A 95 3.41 -11.21 -6.35
C LYS A 95 2.68 -12.32 -5.63
N GLY A 96 3.44 -13.32 -5.16
CA GLY A 96 2.97 -14.39 -4.28
C GLY A 96 3.83 -14.50 -3.02
N GLY A 97 3.20 -14.86 -1.91
CA GLY A 97 3.88 -15.00 -0.62
C GLY A 97 2.91 -15.01 0.56
N TYR A 98 2.04 -14.00 0.61
CA TYR A 98 1.05 -13.85 1.68
C TYR A 98 -0.09 -14.87 1.57
N ILE A 99 -0.46 -15.42 2.72
CA ILE A 99 -1.64 -16.26 2.93
C ILE A 99 -2.54 -15.54 3.94
N GLN A 100 -3.59 -14.92 3.41
CA GLN A 100 -4.57 -14.10 4.11
C GLN A 100 -5.93 -14.28 3.42
N GLY A 101 -7.03 -13.85 4.05
CA GLY A 101 -8.36 -13.91 3.44
C GLY A 101 -8.71 -15.34 2.99
N LYS A 102 -9.20 -15.51 1.76
CA LYS A 102 -9.57 -16.85 1.26
C LYS A 102 -8.40 -17.83 1.22
N ASN A 103 -7.18 -17.37 0.98
CA ASN A 103 -6.00 -18.24 1.03
C ASN A 103 -5.75 -18.77 2.46
N TYR A 104 -6.06 -18.00 3.50
CA TYR A 104 -5.95 -18.44 4.89
C TYR A 104 -6.99 -19.51 5.21
N ASP A 105 -8.22 -19.38 4.70
CA ASP A 105 -9.25 -20.42 4.83
C ASP A 105 -8.82 -21.72 4.14
N ILE A 106 -8.24 -21.63 2.94
CA ILE A 106 -7.69 -22.78 2.21
C ILE A 106 -6.54 -23.42 3.00
N SER A 107 -5.64 -22.61 3.56
CA SER A 107 -4.54 -23.10 4.41
C SER A 107 -5.07 -23.87 5.62
N ALA A 108 -6.08 -23.31 6.31
CA ALA A 108 -6.71 -23.94 7.44
C ALA A 108 -7.36 -25.28 7.08
N ALA A 109 -8.02 -25.37 5.91
CA ALA A 109 -8.57 -26.63 5.42
C ALA A 109 -7.47 -27.68 5.13
N ARG A 110 -6.41 -27.29 4.42
CA ARG A 110 -5.25 -28.16 4.14
C ARG A 110 -4.58 -28.69 5.41
N LYS A 111 -4.41 -27.83 6.42
CA LYS A 111 -3.88 -28.24 7.73
C LYS A 111 -4.77 -29.27 8.42
N LYS A 112 -6.10 -29.12 8.37
CA LYS A 112 -7.05 -30.09 8.91
C LYS A 112 -6.99 -31.44 8.18
N GLU A 113 -6.69 -31.42 6.89
CA GLU A 113 -6.48 -32.61 6.06
C GLU A 113 -5.08 -33.24 6.22
N GLY A 114 -4.20 -32.64 7.03
CA GLY A 114 -2.84 -33.14 7.26
C GLY A 114 -1.88 -32.88 6.09
N ALA A 115 -2.23 -31.97 5.18
CA ALA A 115 -1.48 -31.66 3.97
C ALA A 115 -1.18 -30.15 3.82
N PRO A 116 -0.56 -29.48 4.81
CA PRO A 116 -0.13 -28.09 4.65
C PRO A 116 0.86 -27.96 3.49
N TRP A 117 0.93 -26.77 2.89
CA TRP A 117 2.05 -26.49 1.98
C TRP A 117 3.38 -26.63 2.74
N PRO A 118 4.41 -27.23 2.12
CA PRO A 118 5.72 -27.26 2.74
C PRO A 118 6.25 -25.84 2.98
N ASP A 119 7.13 -25.70 3.97
CA ASP A 119 7.76 -24.42 4.36
C ASP A 119 6.76 -23.31 4.79
N LEU A 120 5.49 -23.64 5.07
CA LEU A 120 4.49 -22.71 5.60
C LEU A 120 4.98 -22.03 6.90
N VAL A 121 4.77 -20.72 6.98
CA VAL A 121 5.11 -19.89 8.15
C VAL A 121 3.82 -19.33 8.75
N GLU A 122 3.46 -19.80 9.94
CA GLU A 122 2.34 -19.29 10.72
C GLU A 122 2.80 -18.09 11.57
N TYR A 123 2.63 -16.86 11.04
CA TYR A 123 3.23 -15.66 11.64
C TYR A 123 2.35 -15.00 12.70
N ALA A 124 1.04 -14.93 12.45
CA ALA A 124 0.02 -14.44 13.37
C ALA A 124 -1.36 -14.98 12.96
N GLU A 125 -2.37 -14.81 13.82
CA GLU A 125 -3.76 -15.13 13.46
C GLU A 125 -4.20 -14.37 12.21
N GLY A 126 -4.72 -15.09 11.22
CA GLY A 126 -5.13 -14.51 9.93
C GLY A 126 -3.98 -14.09 9.01
N LEU A 127 -2.73 -14.42 9.35
CA LEU A 127 -1.54 -14.06 8.58
C LEU A 127 -0.50 -15.18 8.58
N GLU A 128 -0.41 -15.86 7.45
CA GLU A 128 0.63 -16.85 7.16
C GLU A 128 1.44 -16.43 5.92
N HIS A 129 2.55 -17.12 5.69
CA HIS A 129 3.44 -16.87 4.56
C HIS A 129 4.02 -18.16 3.99
N CYS A 130 4.14 -18.24 2.66
CA CYS A 130 4.79 -19.36 1.98
C CYS A 130 5.37 -18.91 0.63
N ILE A 131 6.59 -19.39 0.32
CA ILE A 131 7.21 -19.23 -1.01
C ILE A 131 7.65 -20.58 -1.59
N HIS A 132 7.06 -21.67 -1.09
CA HIS A 132 7.32 -23.01 -1.60
C HIS A 132 6.81 -23.16 -3.05
N PRO A 133 7.50 -23.89 -3.94
CA PRO A 133 7.06 -24.13 -5.31
C PRO A 133 5.59 -24.54 -5.45
N ASP A 134 5.09 -25.48 -4.64
CA ASP A 134 3.69 -25.93 -4.70
C ASP A 134 2.69 -24.79 -4.46
N PHE A 135 2.96 -23.93 -3.48
CA PHE A 135 2.12 -22.76 -3.22
C PHE A 135 2.24 -21.73 -4.34
N LEU A 136 3.46 -21.45 -4.81
CA LEU A 136 3.70 -20.46 -5.87
C LEU A 136 3.05 -20.87 -7.20
N ASP A 137 3.02 -22.15 -7.53
CA ASP A 137 2.35 -22.66 -8.74
C ASP A 137 0.84 -22.41 -8.71
N GLU A 138 0.20 -22.73 -7.58
CA GLU A 138 -1.23 -22.48 -7.37
C GLU A 138 -1.55 -20.98 -7.43
N GLN A 139 -0.76 -20.16 -6.73
CA GLN A 139 -0.95 -18.71 -6.74
C GLN A 139 -0.74 -18.10 -8.12
N MET A 140 0.29 -18.54 -8.85
CA MET A 140 0.56 -18.06 -10.20
C MET A 140 -0.56 -18.45 -11.16
N THR A 141 -1.11 -19.66 -11.05
CA THR A 141 -2.25 -20.12 -11.84
C THR A 141 -3.47 -19.23 -11.60
N ALA A 142 -3.78 -18.98 -10.32
CA ALA A 142 -4.89 -18.14 -9.94
C ALA A 142 -4.70 -16.67 -10.36
N SER A 143 -3.48 -16.13 -10.27
CA SER A 143 -3.16 -14.78 -10.73
C SER A 143 -3.32 -14.62 -12.24
N LEU A 144 -2.83 -15.57 -13.05
CA LEU A 144 -3.02 -15.56 -14.51
C LEU A 144 -4.51 -15.57 -14.88
N ALA A 145 -5.31 -16.38 -14.19
CA ALA A 145 -6.75 -16.46 -14.39
C ALA A 145 -7.48 -15.16 -14.02
N ARG A 146 -7.15 -14.53 -12.89
CA ARG A 146 -7.76 -13.26 -12.46
C ARG A 146 -7.36 -12.08 -13.36
N LEU A 147 -6.10 -12.06 -13.79
CA LEU A 147 -5.57 -11.05 -14.71
C LEU A 147 -6.03 -11.26 -16.16
N ASP A 148 -6.48 -12.47 -16.51
CA ASP A 148 -6.88 -12.85 -17.87
C ASP A 148 -5.78 -12.56 -18.90
N ILE A 149 -4.57 -13.04 -18.61
CA ILE A 149 -3.37 -12.90 -19.46
C ILE A 149 -2.62 -14.22 -19.57
N ASP A 150 -1.97 -14.45 -20.72
CA ASP A 150 -1.18 -15.67 -20.96
C ASP A 150 0.14 -15.71 -20.18
N ALA A 151 0.70 -14.52 -19.90
CA ALA A 151 1.98 -14.40 -19.22
C ALA A 151 2.07 -13.12 -18.38
N ILE A 152 2.65 -13.27 -17.19
CA ILE A 152 3.01 -12.18 -16.29
C ILE A 152 4.39 -11.64 -16.69
N ASP A 153 4.56 -10.32 -16.76
CA ASP A 153 5.85 -9.73 -17.16
C ASP A 153 6.89 -9.86 -16.04
N VAL A 154 6.49 -9.61 -14.80
CA VAL A 154 7.35 -9.77 -13.62
C VAL A 154 6.59 -10.41 -12.46
N TYR A 155 7.09 -11.52 -11.94
CA TYR A 155 6.55 -12.17 -10.74
C TYR A 155 7.48 -11.98 -9.54
N LEU A 156 7.01 -11.39 -8.45
CA LEU A 156 7.83 -11.14 -7.26
C LEU A 156 7.49 -12.13 -6.13
N LEU A 157 8.52 -12.63 -5.45
CA LEU A 157 8.33 -13.19 -4.11
C LEU A 157 7.99 -12.05 -3.16
N HIS A 158 6.84 -12.14 -2.50
CA HIS A 158 6.30 -11.05 -1.69
C HIS A 158 6.72 -11.20 -0.22
N ASN A 159 7.59 -10.31 0.24
CA ASN A 159 8.12 -10.20 1.59
C ASN A 159 8.60 -11.53 2.19
N PRO A 160 9.55 -12.23 1.55
CA PRO A 160 10.04 -13.49 2.07
C PRO A 160 10.64 -13.36 3.49
N GLU A 161 11.04 -12.15 3.92
CA GLU A 161 11.54 -11.88 5.27
C GLU A 161 10.55 -12.20 6.41
N TYR A 162 9.28 -12.50 6.12
CA TYR A 162 8.34 -13.02 7.14
C TYR A 162 8.83 -14.31 7.80
N TYR A 163 9.59 -15.14 7.07
CA TYR A 163 10.27 -16.28 7.67
C TYR A 163 11.29 -15.83 8.73
N LEU A 164 12.09 -14.79 8.45
CA LEU A 164 13.07 -14.27 9.41
C LEU A 164 12.38 -13.64 10.62
N LEU A 165 11.31 -12.88 10.41
CA LEU A 165 10.52 -12.31 11.53
C LEU A 165 9.90 -13.41 12.40
N TRP A 166 9.40 -14.49 11.80
CA TRP A 166 8.93 -15.66 12.53
C TRP A 166 10.07 -16.36 13.27
N ALA A 167 11.23 -16.54 12.63
CA ALA A 167 12.39 -17.19 13.23
C ALA A 167 12.93 -16.42 14.45
N GLU A 168 12.95 -15.08 14.37
CA GLU A 168 13.30 -14.19 15.47
C GLU A 168 12.36 -14.37 16.67
N LYS A 169 11.04 -14.35 16.44
CA LYS A 169 10.03 -14.60 17.48
C LYS A 169 10.17 -15.97 18.15
N ASN A 170 10.68 -16.96 17.42
CA ASN A 170 10.88 -18.32 17.90
C ASN A 170 12.31 -18.58 18.43
N GLY A 171 13.14 -17.53 18.57
CA GLY A 171 14.48 -17.64 19.17
C GLY A 171 15.47 -18.45 18.33
N ILE A 172 15.26 -18.55 17.01
CA ILE A 172 16.20 -19.22 16.11
C ILE A 172 17.45 -18.33 15.95
N GLU A 173 18.62 -18.93 16.06
CA GLU A 173 19.90 -18.23 15.86
C GLU A 173 20.00 -17.64 14.44
N ILE A 174 20.55 -16.41 14.33
CA ILE A 174 20.48 -15.59 13.12
C ILE A 174 21.14 -16.24 11.90
N GLU A 175 22.30 -16.88 12.05
CA GLU A 175 22.97 -17.53 10.92
C GLU A 175 22.23 -18.79 10.46
N LYS A 176 21.68 -19.58 11.39
CA LYS A 176 20.78 -20.70 11.05
C LYS A 176 19.53 -20.22 10.32
N ALA A 177 18.88 -19.17 10.83
CA ALA A 177 17.69 -18.59 10.20
C ALA A 177 18.02 -18.05 8.80
N ARG A 178 19.12 -17.30 8.65
CA ARG A 178 19.55 -16.78 7.34
C ARG A 178 19.90 -17.90 6.37
N GLY A 179 20.53 -18.99 6.84
CA GLY A 179 20.80 -20.17 6.02
C GLY A 179 19.53 -20.77 5.41
N GLU A 180 18.52 -21.00 6.25
CA GLU A 180 17.22 -21.53 5.81
C GLU A 180 16.46 -20.53 4.92
N TYR A 181 16.49 -19.25 5.27
CA TYR A 181 15.87 -18.18 4.47
C TYR A 181 16.36 -18.16 3.02
N TYR A 182 17.68 -18.19 2.83
CA TYR A 182 18.28 -18.20 1.50
C TYR A 182 18.11 -19.54 0.78
N SER A 183 18.05 -20.66 1.50
CA SER A 183 17.71 -21.98 0.95
C SER A 183 16.30 -21.99 0.35
N ARG A 184 15.31 -21.43 1.07
CA ARG A 184 13.92 -21.28 0.59
C ARG A 184 13.85 -20.41 -0.67
N ILE A 185 14.62 -19.31 -0.71
CA ILE A 185 14.72 -18.45 -1.90
C ILE A 185 15.34 -19.21 -3.08
N GLU A 186 16.41 -19.97 -2.87
CA GLU A 186 17.03 -20.79 -3.93
C GLU A 186 16.02 -21.79 -4.52
N LYS A 187 15.25 -22.46 -3.67
CA LYS A 187 14.20 -23.40 -4.08
C LYS A 187 13.10 -22.71 -4.90
N ALA A 188 12.63 -21.55 -4.46
CA ALA A 188 11.66 -20.74 -5.18
C ALA A 188 12.21 -20.26 -6.54
N PHE A 189 13.47 -19.80 -6.61
CA PHE A 189 14.09 -19.33 -7.85
C PHE A 189 14.24 -20.45 -8.88
N ARG A 190 14.62 -21.66 -8.45
CA ARG A 190 14.67 -22.83 -9.34
C ARG A 190 13.32 -23.11 -9.98
N PHE A 191 12.25 -23.05 -9.18
CA PHE A 191 10.88 -23.19 -9.69
C PHE A 191 10.52 -22.06 -10.67
N LEU A 192 10.78 -20.81 -10.31
CA LEU A 192 10.47 -19.65 -11.17
C LEU A 192 11.22 -19.70 -12.51
N GLU A 193 12.45 -20.19 -12.56
CA GLU A 193 13.16 -20.45 -13.82
C GLU A 193 12.44 -21.49 -14.70
N THR A 194 11.78 -22.49 -14.11
CA THR A 194 10.93 -23.41 -14.88
C THR A 194 9.69 -22.73 -15.42
N GLU A 195 9.07 -21.82 -14.67
CA GLU A 195 7.89 -21.08 -15.10
C GLU A 195 8.22 -20.06 -16.20
N VAL A 196 9.43 -19.51 -16.20
CA VAL A 196 9.95 -18.72 -17.33
C VAL A 196 10.04 -19.58 -18.59
N LYS A 197 10.60 -20.79 -18.49
CA LYS A 197 10.71 -21.71 -19.64
C LYS A 197 9.33 -22.16 -20.17
N LYS A 198 8.35 -22.34 -19.27
CA LYS A 198 6.94 -22.59 -19.63
C LYS A 198 6.25 -21.37 -20.24
N GLY A 199 6.85 -20.18 -20.14
CA GLY A 199 6.35 -18.94 -20.71
C GLY A 199 5.30 -18.21 -19.87
N ARG A 200 4.94 -18.75 -18.68
CA ARG A 200 3.93 -18.20 -17.76
C ARG A 200 4.37 -16.90 -17.08
N ILE A 201 5.67 -16.74 -16.89
CA ILE A 201 6.28 -15.48 -16.44
C ILE A 201 7.45 -15.10 -17.36
N LYS A 202 7.82 -13.82 -17.46
CA LYS A 202 8.97 -13.38 -18.28
C LYS A 202 10.22 -13.10 -17.44
N TYR A 203 10.03 -12.45 -16.29
CA TYR A 203 11.08 -12.22 -15.30
C TYR A 203 10.52 -12.46 -13.90
N TYR A 204 11.44 -12.59 -12.93
CA TYR A 204 11.06 -12.65 -11.53
C TYR A 204 11.95 -11.80 -10.64
N GLY A 205 11.54 -11.67 -9.39
CA GLY A 205 12.16 -10.76 -8.44
C GLY A 205 11.74 -10.99 -7.00
N ILE A 206 12.09 -10.06 -6.14
CA ILE A 206 11.67 -10.04 -4.73
C ILE A 206 11.13 -8.64 -4.41
N SER A 207 9.95 -8.58 -3.79
CA SER A 207 9.50 -7.40 -3.04
C SER A 207 9.87 -7.64 -1.58
N SER A 208 10.69 -6.78 -0.98
CA SER A 208 11.10 -6.90 0.42
C SER A 208 11.17 -5.54 1.08
N ASN A 209 10.55 -5.43 2.26
CA ASN A 209 10.64 -4.24 3.09
C ASN A 209 12.03 -4.05 3.71
N THR A 210 12.85 -5.11 3.75
CA THR A 210 14.10 -5.13 4.51
C THR A 210 15.35 -5.10 3.63
N PHE A 211 15.21 -4.96 2.30
CA PHE A 211 16.36 -4.63 1.45
C PHE A 211 17.09 -3.35 1.90
N PRO A 212 16.41 -2.27 2.34
CA PRO A 212 17.06 -1.05 2.81
C PRO A 212 17.58 -1.10 4.25
N ALA A 213 17.35 -2.19 4.99
CA ALA A 213 17.69 -2.28 6.42
C ALA A 213 19.20 -2.41 6.64
N ALA A 214 19.67 -2.10 7.84
CA ALA A 214 21.08 -2.30 8.21
C ALA A 214 21.47 -3.77 8.07
N ALA A 215 22.71 -4.05 7.62
CA ALA A 215 23.18 -5.43 7.39
C ALA A 215 23.14 -6.33 8.65
N ALA A 216 23.23 -5.70 9.83
CA ALA A 216 23.13 -6.37 11.12
C ALA A 216 21.69 -6.69 11.57
N ALA A 217 20.66 -6.13 10.92
CA ALA A 217 19.27 -6.41 11.27
C ALA A 217 18.95 -7.89 11.03
N TYR A 218 18.24 -8.51 11.98
CA TYR A 218 17.92 -9.94 11.93
C TYR A 218 17.22 -10.31 10.61
N ASN A 219 16.23 -9.51 10.23
CA ASN A 219 15.39 -9.68 9.06
C ASN A 219 15.96 -9.07 7.76
N PHE A 220 17.24 -8.68 7.73
CA PHE A 220 17.85 -8.08 6.54
C PHE A 220 17.87 -9.03 5.34
N THR A 221 17.39 -8.54 4.20
CA THR A 221 17.51 -9.23 2.91
C THR A 221 18.69 -8.65 2.12
N SER A 222 19.83 -9.35 2.11
CA SER A 222 20.99 -8.99 1.26
C SER A 222 20.68 -9.22 -0.22
N LEU A 223 20.75 -8.16 -1.03
CA LEU A 223 20.63 -8.25 -2.49
C LEU A 223 21.82 -9.01 -3.08
N GLY A 224 23.04 -8.80 -2.55
CA GLY A 224 24.24 -9.53 -2.98
C GLY A 224 24.06 -11.05 -2.93
N ARG A 225 23.59 -11.57 -1.79
CA ARG A 225 23.31 -13.00 -1.62
C ARG A 225 22.22 -13.51 -2.56
N VAL A 226 21.14 -12.74 -2.76
CA VAL A 226 20.06 -13.09 -3.71
C VAL A 226 20.58 -13.20 -5.14
N ILE A 227 21.43 -12.26 -5.56
CA ILE A 227 22.07 -12.29 -6.89
C ILE A 227 22.96 -13.52 -7.04
N SER A 228 23.79 -13.83 -6.04
CA SER A 228 24.66 -15.01 -6.07
C SER A 228 23.86 -16.32 -6.20
N ILE A 229 22.70 -16.42 -5.55
CA ILE A 229 21.79 -17.57 -5.71
C ILE A 229 21.32 -17.68 -7.16
N ALA A 230 20.85 -16.59 -7.76
CA ALA A 230 20.38 -16.58 -9.14
C ALA A 230 21.51 -16.93 -10.14
N GLU A 231 22.70 -16.35 -9.97
CA GLU A 231 23.89 -16.63 -10.79
C GLU A 231 24.33 -18.10 -10.68
N LYS A 232 24.25 -18.70 -9.48
CA LYS A 232 24.56 -20.12 -9.25
C LYS A 232 23.55 -21.07 -9.92
N ILE A 233 22.28 -20.67 -10.01
CA ILE A 233 21.25 -21.46 -10.69
C ILE A 233 21.48 -21.45 -12.21
N SER A 234 21.74 -20.28 -12.79
CA SER A 234 22.03 -20.11 -14.21
C SER A 234 22.74 -18.79 -14.49
N PRO A 235 23.80 -18.74 -15.31
CA PRO A 235 24.39 -17.49 -15.79
C PRO A 235 23.40 -16.62 -16.59
N GLY A 236 22.43 -17.25 -17.26
CA GLY A 236 21.36 -16.60 -18.01
C GLY A 236 20.04 -16.51 -17.23
N ASN A 237 20.09 -16.40 -15.90
CA ASN A 237 18.90 -16.32 -15.06
C ASN A 237 18.03 -15.08 -15.34
N HIS A 238 16.75 -15.20 -14.96
CA HIS A 238 15.70 -14.21 -15.15
C HIS A 238 15.33 -13.45 -13.86
N PHE A 239 16.10 -13.61 -12.78
CA PHE A 239 16.03 -12.70 -11.64
C PHE A 239 16.46 -11.30 -12.09
N GLY A 240 15.54 -10.34 -12.11
CA GLY A 240 15.81 -9.05 -12.76
C GLY A 240 15.19 -7.84 -12.11
N VAL A 241 14.33 -8.00 -11.09
CA VAL A 241 13.57 -6.89 -10.50
C VAL A 241 13.55 -7.00 -8.97
N ILE A 242 13.68 -5.87 -8.29
CA ILE A 242 13.44 -5.75 -6.85
C ILE A 242 12.46 -4.63 -6.55
N GLU A 243 11.67 -4.82 -5.50
CA GLU A 243 10.75 -3.82 -4.98
C GLU A 243 11.00 -3.61 -3.48
N PHE A 244 11.01 -2.35 -3.02
CA PHE A 244 11.21 -2.01 -1.62
C PHE A 244 10.68 -0.60 -1.28
N PRO A 245 10.45 -0.30 0.01
CA PRO A 245 10.01 1.02 0.45
C PRO A 245 11.13 2.04 0.33
N MET A 246 10.81 3.19 -0.25
CA MET A 246 11.67 4.37 -0.21
C MET A 246 10.81 5.63 -0.30
N ASN A 247 11.11 6.62 0.52
CA ASN A 247 10.42 7.92 0.50
C ASN A 247 11.29 8.99 1.17
N LEU A 248 10.72 10.18 1.41
CA LEU A 248 11.45 11.31 1.99
C LEU A 248 12.06 11.01 3.36
N PHE A 249 11.62 9.98 4.10
CA PHE A 249 12.15 9.61 5.43
C PHE A 249 12.78 8.21 5.46
N GLU A 250 12.22 7.24 4.72
CA GLU A 250 12.79 5.90 4.55
C GLU A 250 13.81 5.93 3.40
N ARG A 251 15.05 6.34 3.70
CA ARG A 251 16.11 6.61 2.69
C ARG A 251 17.17 5.50 2.54
N GLY A 252 17.07 4.44 3.34
CA GLY A 252 18.13 3.43 3.50
C GLY A 252 18.69 2.90 2.17
N ALA A 253 17.84 2.74 1.15
CA ALA A 253 18.27 2.23 -0.15
C ALA A 253 19.34 3.10 -0.85
N ALA A 254 19.37 4.40 -0.58
CA ALA A 254 20.30 5.37 -1.15
C ALA A 254 21.41 5.82 -0.17
N SER A 255 21.28 5.54 1.13
CA SER A 255 22.19 6.07 2.15
C SER A 255 22.90 5.00 2.99
N GLU A 256 22.26 3.84 3.19
CA GLU A 256 22.79 2.76 4.01
C GLU A 256 23.72 1.88 3.17
N LYS A 257 24.96 1.70 3.63
CA LYS A 257 25.97 0.87 2.97
C LYS A 257 25.88 -0.57 3.47
N ASN A 258 24.74 -1.19 3.20
CA ASN A 258 24.39 -2.52 3.69
C ASN A 258 24.78 -3.68 2.74
N GLN A 259 25.35 -3.39 1.58
CA GLN A 259 25.77 -4.43 0.64
C GLN A 259 27.28 -4.65 0.70
N ASP A 260 27.72 -5.81 0.23
CA ASP A 260 29.14 -6.16 0.11
C ASP A 260 29.90 -5.10 -0.69
N GLY A 261 31.16 -4.86 -0.32
CA GLY A 261 31.98 -3.80 -0.92
C GLY A 261 31.60 -2.38 -0.47
N GLY A 262 30.73 -2.23 0.54
CA GLY A 262 30.32 -0.93 1.08
C GLY A 262 29.42 -0.13 0.13
N LEU A 263 28.70 -0.83 -0.74
CA LEU A 263 27.71 -0.26 -1.64
C LEU A 263 26.37 -0.09 -0.94
N THR A 264 25.61 0.90 -1.38
CA THR A 264 24.18 0.99 -1.09
C THR A 264 23.38 0.00 -1.95
N LEU A 265 22.13 -0.25 -1.57
CA LEU A 265 21.22 -1.10 -2.33
C LEU A 265 21.07 -0.62 -3.80
N LEU A 266 20.86 0.68 -4.01
CA LEU A 266 20.69 1.26 -5.35
C LEU A 266 21.98 1.16 -6.19
N GLU A 267 23.15 1.36 -5.59
CA GLU A 267 24.43 1.22 -6.29
C GLU A 267 24.66 -0.21 -6.74
N LEU A 268 24.42 -1.20 -5.87
CA LEU A 268 24.54 -2.61 -6.23
C LEU A 268 23.55 -2.98 -7.33
N ALA A 269 22.26 -2.65 -7.19
CA ALA A 269 21.24 -2.94 -8.20
C ALA A 269 21.62 -2.37 -9.57
N ARG A 270 22.09 -1.12 -9.62
CA ARG A 270 22.57 -0.49 -10.86
C ARG A 270 23.78 -1.21 -11.45
N SER A 271 24.78 -1.54 -10.64
CA SER A 271 26.00 -2.23 -11.12
C SER A 271 25.70 -3.60 -11.73
N LYS A 272 24.62 -4.25 -11.30
CA LYS A 272 24.15 -5.56 -11.76
C LYS A 272 22.99 -5.46 -12.76
N ASN A 273 22.63 -4.25 -13.20
CA ASN A 273 21.53 -3.96 -14.12
C ASN A 273 20.19 -4.58 -13.68
N ILE A 274 19.84 -4.43 -12.41
CA ILE A 274 18.58 -4.91 -11.82
C ILE A 274 17.55 -3.76 -11.81
N GLY A 275 16.32 -4.06 -12.24
CA GLY A 275 15.21 -3.11 -12.21
C GLY A 275 14.75 -2.82 -10.77
N VAL A 276 14.48 -1.55 -10.47
CA VAL A 276 14.10 -1.10 -9.12
C VAL A 276 12.70 -0.49 -9.16
N LEU A 277 11.81 -1.04 -8.34
CA LEU A 277 10.46 -0.54 -8.09
C LEU A 277 10.40 0.04 -6.67
N ILE A 278 10.01 1.29 -6.53
CA ILE A 278 9.82 1.89 -5.22
C ILE A 278 8.36 1.76 -4.82
N ASN A 279 8.08 1.12 -3.69
CA ASN A 279 6.77 1.14 -3.05
C ASN A 279 6.75 2.13 -1.87
N ARG A 280 5.55 2.36 -1.32
CA ARG A 280 5.34 3.29 -0.18
C ARG A 280 5.95 4.70 -0.39
N PRO A 281 5.82 5.35 -1.56
CA PRO A 281 6.41 6.67 -1.77
C PRO A 281 5.79 7.76 -0.89
N LEU A 282 4.54 7.57 -0.44
CA LEU A 282 3.75 8.61 0.24
C LEU A 282 3.28 8.26 1.66
N ASN A 283 3.72 7.14 2.24
CA ASN A 283 3.31 6.73 3.58
C ASN A 283 4.54 6.34 4.39
N ALA A 284 5.28 7.32 4.88
CA ALA A 284 6.54 7.08 5.56
C ALA A 284 6.33 6.45 6.94
N PHE A 285 7.16 5.48 7.32
CA PHE A 285 7.38 5.15 8.73
C PHE A 285 8.49 6.04 9.28
N PHE A 286 8.12 6.93 10.20
CA PHE A 286 9.06 7.86 10.83
C PHE A 286 8.84 7.86 12.35
N LYS A 287 9.91 7.57 13.10
CA LYS A 287 9.88 7.50 14.58
C LYS A 287 8.73 6.63 15.12
N GLY A 288 8.52 5.47 14.52
CA GLY A 288 7.48 4.51 14.94
C GLY A 288 6.04 4.87 14.53
N THR A 289 5.82 5.97 13.79
CA THR A 289 4.48 6.40 13.36
C THR A 289 4.38 6.49 11.84
N LEU A 290 3.18 6.26 11.31
CA LEU A 290 2.86 6.47 9.91
C LEU A 290 2.67 7.97 9.63
N LEU A 291 3.43 8.50 8.68
CA LEU A 291 3.35 9.88 8.21
C LEU A 291 2.97 9.91 6.73
N ARG A 292 1.80 10.49 6.43
CA ARG A 292 1.33 10.67 5.06
C ARG A 292 2.07 11.82 4.38
N LEU A 293 2.84 11.55 3.32
CA LEU A 293 3.55 12.58 2.55
C LEU A 293 2.65 13.18 1.48
N ALA A 294 1.54 13.78 1.89
CA ALA A 294 0.59 14.47 1.01
C ALA A 294 -0.12 15.57 1.79
N ASP A 295 -0.53 16.61 1.10
CA ASP A 295 -1.34 17.66 1.69
C ASP A 295 -2.73 17.10 2.08
N PRO A 296 -3.26 17.43 3.28
CA PRO A 296 -4.61 17.07 3.64
C PRO A 296 -5.61 17.81 2.74
N ARG A 297 -6.54 17.07 2.13
CA ARG A 297 -7.59 17.67 1.30
C ARG A 297 -8.59 18.44 2.18
N GLY A 298 -8.92 19.66 1.78
CA GLY A 298 -9.95 20.47 2.45
C GLY A 298 -9.55 21.00 3.82
N ALA A 299 -8.27 20.96 4.19
CA ALA A 299 -7.82 21.56 5.44
C ALA A 299 -8.04 23.08 5.42
N GLY A 300 -8.62 23.60 6.51
CA GLY A 300 -8.81 25.03 6.74
C GLY A 300 -7.49 25.82 6.84
N PRO A 301 -7.57 27.15 6.97
CA PRO A 301 -6.39 28.03 6.99
C PRO A 301 -5.44 27.70 8.16
N SER A 302 -4.18 28.12 8.03
CA SER A 302 -3.07 27.86 8.96
C SER A 302 -3.27 28.32 10.42
N GLY A 303 -4.39 28.98 10.73
CA GLY A 303 -4.77 29.47 12.05
C GLY A 303 -5.80 28.59 12.78
N TYR A 304 -5.68 27.27 12.66
CA TYR A 304 -6.57 26.34 13.37
C TYR A 304 -6.36 26.42 14.89
N ASP A 305 -7.41 26.77 15.63
CA ASP A 305 -7.37 26.84 17.10
C ASP A 305 -7.65 25.46 17.70
N PHE A 306 -6.57 24.71 17.95
CA PHE A 306 -6.65 23.38 18.54
C PHE A 306 -7.26 23.38 19.95
N VAL A 307 -7.08 24.44 20.74
CA VAL A 307 -7.59 24.48 22.12
C VAL A 307 -9.11 24.59 22.11
N THR A 308 -9.64 25.50 21.30
CA THR A 308 -11.09 25.65 21.15
C THR A 308 -11.70 24.41 20.49
N ALA A 309 -11.05 23.83 19.48
CA ALA A 309 -11.52 22.62 18.82
C ALA A 309 -11.59 21.42 19.77
N GLU A 310 -10.55 21.19 20.58
CA GLU A 310 -10.55 20.09 21.56
C GLU A 310 -11.69 20.23 22.57
N LYS A 311 -11.92 21.44 23.09
CA LYS A 311 -13.04 21.69 24.00
C LYS A 311 -14.39 21.40 23.35
N SER A 312 -14.60 21.88 22.12
CA SER A 312 -15.84 21.65 21.38
C SER A 312 -16.08 20.17 21.07
N ILE A 313 -15.02 19.43 20.71
CA ILE A 313 -15.10 17.98 20.47
C ILE A 313 -15.43 17.26 21.78
N ASP A 314 -14.76 17.59 22.88
CA ASP A 314 -15.01 16.96 24.18
C ASP A 314 -16.45 17.21 24.66
N ASP A 315 -16.97 18.44 24.48
CA ASP A 315 -18.36 18.77 24.79
C ASP A 315 -19.34 18.00 23.88
N ALA A 316 -19.06 17.90 22.57
CA ALA A 316 -19.91 17.14 21.65
C ALA A 316 -19.87 15.62 21.89
N VAL A 317 -18.73 15.07 22.34
CA VAL A 317 -18.62 13.67 22.78
C VAL A 317 -19.45 13.43 24.04
N ARG A 318 -19.52 14.39 24.98
CA ARG A 318 -20.44 14.29 26.13
C ARG A 318 -21.91 14.28 25.70
N ASP A 319 -22.28 15.11 24.72
CA ASP A 319 -23.63 15.09 24.15
C ASP A 319 -23.99 13.71 23.56
N ILE A 320 -23.03 13.05 22.90
CA ILE A 320 -23.21 11.67 22.41
C ILE A 320 -23.56 10.74 23.57
N GLY A 321 -22.83 10.81 24.69
CA GLY A 321 -23.13 10.00 25.88
C GLY A 321 -24.57 10.20 26.39
N ILE A 322 -25.04 11.45 26.46
CA ILE A 322 -26.42 11.76 26.86
C ILE A 322 -27.43 11.16 25.86
N LEU A 323 -27.14 11.20 24.55
CA LEU A 323 -27.99 10.57 23.55
C LEU A 323 -28.00 9.04 23.66
N GLU A 324 -26.88 8.40 24.01
CA GLU A 324 -26.84 6.95 24.27
C GLU A 324 -27.70 6.57 25.47
N GLU A 325 -27.61 7.30 26.58
CA GLU A 325 -28.45 7.09 27.77
C GLU A 325 -29.95 7.21 27.44
N ASN A 326 -30.34 8.28 26.74
CA ASN A 326 -31.73 8.48 26.32
C ASN A 326 -32.23 7.36 25.39
N LEU A 327 -31.37 6.89 24.47
CA LEU A 327 -31.71 5.79 23.58
C LEU A 327 -31.91 4.47 24.33
N MET A 328 -31.08 4.19 25.36
CA MET A 328 -31.26 3.00 26.19
C MET A 328 -32.64 3.01 26.85
N GLU A 329 -33.08 4.13 27.41
CA GLU A 329 -34.42 4.25 28.00
C GLU A 329 -35.55 4.03 26.99
N SER A 330 -35.40 4.49 25.75
CA SER A 330 -36.39 4.25 24.69
C SER A 330 -36.41 2.79 24.25
N VAL A 331 -35.25 2.14 24.14
CA VAL A 331 -35.13 0.72 23.76
C VAL A 331 -35.72 -0.21 24.83
N GLU A 332 -35.63 0.13 26.11
CA GLU A 332 -36.29 -0.60 27.20
C GLU A 332 -37.82 -0.60 27.11
N ARG A 333 -38.41 0.35 26.37
CA ARG A 333 -39.87 0.43 26.16
C ARG A 333 -40.33 -0.33 24.92
N LEU A 334 -39.41 -0.83 24.11
CA LEU A 334 -39.74 -1.63 22.91
C LEU A 334 -40.25 -3.02 23.29
N SER A 335 -41.04 -3.60 22.37
CA SER A 335 -41.35 -5.03 22.39
C SER A 335 -40.08 -5.88 22.33
N GLU A 336 -40.08 -7.07 22.92
CA GLU A 336 -38.94 -8.00 22.95
C GLU A 336 -38.27 -8.17 21.58
N LYS A 337 -39.05 -8.49 20.53
CA LYS A 337 -38.55 -8.66 19.16
C LYS A 337 -37.92 -7.38 18.55
N ALA A 338 -38.39 -6.20 18.95
CA ALA A 338 -37.82 -4.94 18.50
C ALA A 338 -36.57 -4.57 19.32
N ARG A 339 -36.53 -4.94 20.60
CA ARG A 339 -35.39 -4.77 21.48
C ARG A 339 -34.18 -5.58 21.02
N GLU A 340 -34.36 -6.87 20.70
CA GLU A 340 -33.30 -7.72 20.15
C GLU A 340 -32.63 -7.08 18.91
N LYS A 341 -33.44 -6.46 18.05
CA LYS A 341 -32.93 -5.75 16.86
C LYS A 341 -32.22 -4.45 17.23
N ALA A 342 -32.73 -3.71 18.20
CA ALA A 342 -32.12 -2.47 18.68
C ALA A 342 -30.77 -2.73 19.37
N GLU A 343 -30.64 -3.85 20.09
CA GLU A 343 -29.37 -4.29 20.70
C GLU A 343 -28.29 -4.54 19.64
N ILE A 344 -28.63 -5.20 18.53
CA ILE A 344 -27.72 -5.38 17.39
C ILE A 344 -27.28 -4.03 16.81
N ILE A 345 -28.20 -3.06 16.72
CA ILE A 345 -27.87 -1.70 16.29
C ILE A 345 -26.86 -1.11 17.27
N PHE A 346 -27.13 -1.14 18.58
CA PHE A 346 -26.26 -0.58 19.61
C PHE A 346 -24.83 -1.10 19.54
N GLU A 347 -24.64 -2.41 19.49
CA GLU A 347 -23.33 -3.04 19.44
C GLU A 347 -22.47 -2.58 18.25
N ASN A 348 -23.12 -2.07 17.20
CA ASN A 348 -22.46 -1.68 15.96
C ASN A 348 -22.32 -0.17 15.74
N ILE A 349 -23.11 0.67 16.43
CA ILE A 349 -23.10 2.12 16.18
C ILE A 349 -22.77 2.97 17.41
N LEU A 350 -22.86 2.43 18.64
CA LEU A 350 -22.55 3.22 19.83
C LEU A 350 -21.04 3.48 19.95
N VAL A 351 -20.67 4.73 20.19
CA VAL A 351 -19.27 5.19 20.13
C VAL A 351 -18.84 6.04 21.33
N TYR A 352 -19.74 6.43 22.24
CA TYR A 352 -19.38 7.26 23.39
C TYR A 352 -18.23 6.66 24.21
N GLY A 353 -18.33 5.38 24.58
CA GLY A 353 -17.29 4.71 25.36
C GLY A 353 -15.92 4.70 24.67
N GLN A 354 -15.91 4.63 23.34
CA GLN A 354 -14.68 4.72 22.54
C GLN A 354 -14.16 6.16 22.46
N LEU A 355 -15.04 7.13 22.23
CA LEU A 355 -14.65 8.53 22.01
C LEU A 355 -14.26 9.25 23.31
N ASN A 356 -15.04 9.10 24.38
CA ASN A 356 -14.90 9.82 25.65
C ASN A 356 -13.52 9.64 26.30
N LEU A 357 -12.90 8.48 26.09
CA LEU A 357 -11.60 8.18 26.69
C LEU A 357 -10.45 8.33 25.69
N LYS A 358 -10.73 8.25 24.37
CA LYS A 358 -9.72 7.84 23.39
C LYS A 358 -9.83 8.44 22.00
N TRP A 359 -10.68 9.45 21.74
CA TRP A 359 -10.72 10.02 20.39
C TRP A 359 -9.35 10.55 19.91
N LYS A 360 -8.51 11.03 20.82
CA LYS A 360 -7.12 11.43 20.52
C LYS A 360 -6.20 10.25 20.17
N GLU A 361 -6.52 9.03 20.58
CA GLU A 361 -5.74 7.80 20.30
C GLU A 361 -5.78 7.39 18.82
N PHE A 362 -6.69 7.96 18.00
CA PHE A 362 -6.53 7.86 16.55
C PHE A 362 -5.14 8.34 16.12
N GLY A 363 -4.59 9.35 16.80
CA GLY A 363 -3.20 9.81 16.67
C GLY A 363 -2.91 10.62 15.41
N ASN A 364 -3.42 10.19 14.26
CA ASN A 364 -3.25 10.82 12.96
C ASN A 364 -4.48 10.63 12.05
N ILE A 365 -4.52 11.41 10.97
CA ILE A 365 -5.64 11.39 10.00
C ILE A 365 -5.80 10.04 9.28
N SER A 366 -4.71 9.32 9.01
CA SER A 366 -4.78 8.04 8.28
C SER A 366 -5.44 6.93 9.10
N ASN A 367 -5.16 6.88 10.41
CA ASN A 367 -5.81 5.97 11.34
C ASN A 367 -7.29 6.31 11.49
N PHE A 368 -7.61 7.60 11.66
CA PHE A 368 -8.99 8.09 11.72
C PHE A 368 -9.79 7.73 10.47
N GLU A 369 -9.29 8.03 9.28
CA GLU A 369 -9.96 7.69 8.01
C GLU A 369 -10.12 6.17 7.83
N SER A 370 -9.15 5.37 8.31
CA SER A 370 -9.24 3.90 8.27
C SER A 370 -10.34 3.38 9.20
N PHE A 371 -10.50 3.96 10.39
CA PHE A 371 -11.61 3.65 11.29
C PHE A 371 -12.96 4.02 10.65
N MET A 372 -13.09 5.21 10.10
CA MET A 372 -14.34 5.65 9.48
C MET A 372 -14.73 4.75 8.29
N SER A 373 -13.82 4.55 7.35
CA SER A 373 -14.10 3.76 6.14
C SER A 373 -14.20 2.26 6.38
N GLY A 374 -13.44 1.71 7.32
CA GLY A 374 -13.39 0.27 7.60
C GLY A 374 -14.37 -0.19 8.67
N TYR A 375 -14.80 0.70 9.57
CA TYR A 375 -15.63 0.34 10.71
C TYR A 375 -16.96 1.11 10.75
N TYR A 376 -16.90 2.43 10.96
CA TYR A 376 -18.09 3.19 11.36
C TYR A 376 -19.05 3.50 10.21
N SER A 377 -18.57 4.14 9.13
CA SER A 377 -19.42 4.63 8.04
C SER A 377 -20.28 3.54 7.39
N PRO A 378 -19.76 2.35 7.02
CA PRO A 378 -20.58 1.31 6.39
C PRO A 378 -21.70 0.80 7.31
N ARG A 379 -21.43 0.67 8.62
CA ARG A 379 -22.41 0.24 9.62
C ARG A 379 -23.49 1.30 9.81
N ALA A 380 -23.07 2.54 10.01
CA ALA A 380 -23.97 3.67 10.19
C ALA A 380 -24.91 3.84 8.98
N GLU A 381 -24.40 3.76 7.75
CA GLU A 381 -25.22 3.81 6.53
C GLU A 381 -26.20 2.64 6.41
N TYR A 382 -25.75 1.41 6.72
CA TYR A 382 -26.61 0.23 6.74
C TYR A 382 -27.77 0.39 7.72
N PHE A 383 -27.48 0.83 8.95
CA PHE A 383 -28.51 0.98 9.98
C PHE A 383 -29.42 2.18 9.71
N LEU A 384 -28.91 3.32 9.22
CA LEU A 384 -29.76 4.43 8.75
C LEU A 384 -30.76 3.97 7.69
N ASN A 385 -30.33 3.16 6.73
CA ASN A 385 -31.21 2.61 5.70
C ASN A 385 -32.22 1.60 6.26
N SER A 386 -31.82 0.83 7.27
CA SER A 386 -32.70 -0.15 7.94
C SER A 386 -33.76 0.54 8.80
N LEU A 387 -33.38 1.59 9.54
CA LEU A 387 -34.27 2.43 10.33
C LEU A 387 -35.31 3.13 9.45
N LYS A 388 -34.89 3.67 8.29
CA LYS A 388 -35.83 4.23 7.29
C LYS A 388 -36.89 3.24 6.78
N LYS A 389 -36.62 1.94 6.87
CA LYS A 389 -37.53 0.87 6.46
C LYS A 389 -38.46 0.37 7.59
N GLY A 390 -38.43 0.98 8.77
CA GLY A 390 -39.30 0.59 9.88
C GLY A 390 -38.88 -0.71 10.56
N VAL A 391 -37.58 -0.97 10.69
CA VAL A 391 -37.04 -2.25 11.19
C VAL A 391 -37.46 -2.58 12.63
N LEU A 392 -37.66 -1.55 13.48
CA LEU A 392 -38.08 -1.66 14.87
C LEU A 392 -39.61 -1.58 15.01
N LYS A 393 -40.30 -1.03 14.00
CA LYS A 393 -41.74 -0.72 14.03
C LYS A 393 -42.14 0.27 15.13
N ASP A 394 -41.18 1.05 15.61
CA ASP A 394 -41.39 2.13 16.56
C ASP A 394 -40.75 3.40 15.99
N LYS A 395 -41.59 4.26 15.41
CA LYS A 395 -41.11 5.42 14.65
C LYS A 395 -40.32 6.40 15.52
N LYS A 396 -40.72 6.55 16.78
CA LYS A 396 -40.06 7.46 17.73
C LYS A 396 -38.62 7.01 17.99
N THR A 397 -38.43 5.75 18.37
CA THR A 397 -37.10 5.19 18.64
C THR A 397 -36.25 5.15 17.37
N GLU A 398 -36.85 4.89 16.20
CA GLU A 398 -36.13 4.92 14.92
C GLU A 398 -35.63 6.33 14.56
N ASP A 399 -36.41 7.36 14.86
CA ASP A 399 -36.01 8.75 14.67
C ASP A 399 -34.92 9.16 15.66
N GLU A 400 -35.02 8.72 16.93
CA GLU A 400 -33.96 8.94 17.94
C GLU A 400 -32.63 8.29 17.52
N PHE A 401 -32.64 7.05 17.00
CA PHE A 401 -31.44 6.42 16.46
C PHE A 401 -30.87 7.19 15.25
N SER A 402 -31.74 7.67 14.37
CA SER A 402 -31.32 8.45 13.21
C SER A 402 -30.67 9.78 13.63
N VAL A 403 -31.21 10.46 14.64
CA VAL A 403 -30.63 11.66 15.24
C VAL A 403 -29.27 11.36 15.84
N TYR A 404 -29.16 10.27 16.61
CA TYR A 404 -27.89 9.82 17.19
C TYR A 404 -26.81 9.60 16.12
N ILE A 405 -27.10 8.80 15.08
CA ILE A 405 -26.13 8.49 14.03
C ILE A 405 -25.67 9.77 13.33
N ASN A 406 -26.60 10.68 13.00
CA ASN A 406 -26.25 11.95 12.39
C ASN A 406 -25.39 12.83 13.30
N ARG A 407 -25.69 12.88 14.61
CA ARG A 407 -24.88 13.62 15.59
C ARG A 407 -23.49 13.03 15.71
N ALA A 408 -23.37 11.70 15.76
CA ALA A 408 -22.10 11.00 15.79
C ALA A 408 -21.27 11.29 14.52
N PHE A 409 -21.89 11.31 13.33
CA PHE A 409 -21.21 11.75 12.11
C PHE A 409 -20.65 13.17 12.24
N SER A 410 -21.42 14.14 12.77
CA SER A 410 -20.91 15.49 12.99
C SER A 410 -19.72 15.53 13.97
N VAL A 411 -19.75 14.76 15.06
CA VAL A 411 -18.60 14.66 15.98
C VAL A 411 -17.38 14.07 15.27
N PHE A 412 -17.57 13.05 14.44
CA PHE A 412 -16.49 12.49 13.64
C PHE A 412 -15.96 13.48 12.59
N GLU A 413 -16.81 14.32 11.99
CA GLU A 413 -16.37 15.39 11.10
C GLU A 413 -15.44 16.38 11.83
N ASP A 414 -15.80 16.80 13.04
CA ASP A 414 -14.97 17.69 13.87
C ASP A 414 -13.61 17.05 14.24
N ILE A 415 -13.62 15.78 14.65
CA ILE A 415 -12.40 15.00 14.91
C ILE A 415 -11.53 14.89 13.64
N GLY A 416 -12.17 14.66 12.49
CA GLY A 416 -11.50 14.59 11.19
C GLY A 416 -10.81 15.91 10.83
N GLU A 417 -11.49 17.04 11.02
CA GLU A 417 -10.91 18.38 10.80
C GLU A 417 -9.73 18.65 11.74
N TYR A 418 -9.82 18.25 13.02
CA TYR A 418 -8.70 18.34 13.96
C TYR A 418 -7.46 17.60 13.45
N PHE A 419 -7.62 16.35 13.02
CA PHE A 419 -6.47 15.57 12.52
C PHE A 419 -5.97 16.05 11.16
N LYS A 420 -6.83 16.58 10.28
CA LYS A 420 -6.40 17.24 9.04
C LYS A 420 -5.56 18.48 9.32
N ALA A 421 -5.98 19.32 10.27
CA ALA A 421 -5.23 20.51 10.66
C ALA A 421 -3.87 20.16 11.30
N LYS A 422 -3.83 19.15 12.17
CA LYS A 422 -2.59 18.62 12.75
C LYS A 422 -1.64 18.09 11.68
N HIS A 423 -2.19 17.38 10.69
CA HIS A 423 -1.44 16.90 9.54
C HIS A 423 -0.90 18.05 8.68
N LEU A 424 -1.72 19.08 8.41
CA LEU A 424 -1.32 20.27 7.65
C LEU A 424 -0.15 21.01 8.33
N LYS A 425 -0.20 21.20 9.66
CA LYS A 425 0.90 21.80 10.44
C LYS A 425 2.20 21.03 10.23
N THR A 426 2.13 19.70 10.19
CA THR A 426 3.29 18.83 9.95
C THR A 426 3.80 18.97 8.52
N VAL A 427 2.91 18.96 7.53
CA VAL A 427 3.24 19.14 6.11
C VAL A 427 3.93 20.48 5.85
N ILE A 428 3.44 21.57 6.45
CA ILE A 428 4.05 22.91 6.31
C ILE A 428 5.49 22.89 6.83
N LYS A 429 5.72 22.38 8.05
CA LYS A 429 7.07 22.25 8.62
C LYS A 429 8.02 21.45 7.72
N ILE A 430 7.53 20.37 7.12
CA ILE A 430 8.32 19.55 6.19
C ILE A 430 8.66 20.35 4.93
N LYS A 431 7.68 21.03 4.32
CA LYS A 431 7.89 21.85 3.12
C LYS A 431 8.84 23.02 3.36
N GLU A 432 8.74 23.71 4.50
CA GLU A 432 9.68 24.78 4.87
C GLU A 432 11.12 24.28 4.91
N LYS A 433 11.36 23.13 5.54
CA LYS A 433 12.69 22.51 5.57
C LYS A 433 13.15 22.10 4.17
N LEU A 434 12.28 21.50 3.36
CA LEU A 434 12.59 21.08 1.99
C LEU A 434 12.95 22.28 1.10
N SER A 435 12.17 23.37 1.16
CA SER A 435 12.42 24.61 0.43
C SER A 435 13.79 25.20 0.75
N GLY A 436 14.26 25.08 2.00
CA GLY A 436 15.59 25.50 2.42
C GLY A 436 16.75 24.67 1.84
N LEU A 437 16.48 23.50 1.23
CA LEU A 437 17.52 22.63 0.67
C LEU A 437 17.81 22.88 -0.81
N SER A 438 16.79 23.17 -1.60
CA SER A 438 16.92 23.38 -3.05
C SER A 438 15.65 24.01 -3.64
N PRO A 439 15.78 24.91 -4.65
CA PRO A 439 14.64 25.43 -5.42
C PRO A 439 13.80 24.34 -6.10
N PHE A 440 14.38 23.16 -6.33
CA PHE A 440 13.69 21.98 -6.87
C PHE A 440 12.47 21.59 -6.01
N TYR A 441 12.56 21.71 -4.68
CA TYR A 441 11.49 21.32 -3.78
C TYR A 441 10.43 22.41 -3.62
N SER A 442 10.82 23.69 -3.67
CA SER A 442 9.88 24.81 -3.59
C SER A 442 9.05 25.01 -4.87
N ALA A 443 9.40 24.35 -5.97
CA ALA A 443 8.69 24.42 -7.24
C ALA A 443 7.42 23.53 -7.31
N ALA A 444 7.06 22.86 -6.22
CA ALA A 444 5.90 21.99 -6.14
C ALA A 444 5.01 22.40 -4.95
N ASP A 445 3.71 22.55 -5.20
CA ASP A 445 2.76 23.04 -4.21
C ASP A 445 2.30 21.97 -3.21
N ASP A 446 2.39 20.68 -3.56
CA ASP A 446 1.88 19.55 -2.76
C ASP A 446 3.05 18.67 -2.29
N LEU A 447 3.03 18.21 -1.04
CA LEU A 447 4.09 17.34 -0.50
C LEU A 447 4.20 16.01 -1.25
N SER A 448 3.08 15.51 -1.77
CA SER A 448 3.08 14.28 -2.56
C SER A 448 3.79 14.44 -3.90
N ASP A 449 3.69 15.62 -4.50
CA ASP A 449 4.41 15.97 -5.71
C ASP A 449 5.91 16.00 -5.44
N ILE A 450 6.34 16.69 -4.38
CA ILE A 450 7.76 16.71 -3.95
C ILE A 450 8.29 15.28 -3.71
N ALA A 451 7.54 14.44 -2.99
CA ALA A 451 7.94 13.07 -2.69
C ALA A 451 8.10 12.21 -3.95
N VAL A 452 7.14 12.28 -4.89
CA VAL A 452 7.22 11.54 -6.16
C VAL A 452 8.38 12.04 -7.01
N ARG A 453 8.56 13.37 -7.14
CA ARG A 453 9.66 13.96 -7.91
C ARG A 453 11.03 13.59 -7.35
N ALA A 454 11.20 13.58 -6.02
CA ALA A 454 12.45 13.18 -5.39
C ALA A 454 12.83 11.72 -5.73
N LEU A 455 11.87 10.79 -5.65
CA LEU A 455 12.11 9.40 -6.02
C LEU A 455 12.34 9.23 -7.53
N ALA A 456 11.55 9.93 -8.35
CA ALA A 456 11.72 9.96 -9.79
C ALA A 456 13.12 10.46 -10.17
N CYS A 457 13.64 11.51 -9.54
CA CYS A 457 14.97 12.07 -9.80
C CYS A 457 16.13 11.32 -9.11
N THR A 458 15.90 10.09 -8.65
CA THR A 458 16.93 9.29 -7.98
C THR A 458 17.63 8.34 -8.95
N ASN A 459 18.95 8.41 -9.00
CA ASN A 459 19.78 7.51 -9.79
C ASN A 459 19.60 6.05 -9.32
N GLY A 460 19.40 5.13 -10.26
CA GLY A 460 19.16 3.71 -9.96
C GLY A 460 17.70 3.36 -9.67
N VAL A 461 16.78 4.33 -9.54
CA VAL A 461 15.34 4.05 -9.45
C VAL A 461 14.76 3.85 -10.85
N GLY A 462 14.17 2.68 -11.07
CA GLY A 462 13.47 2.34 -12.32
C GLY A 462 12.11 3.00 -12.41
N LEU A 463 11.26 2.81 -11.40
CA LEU A 463 9.95 3.44 -11.31
C LEU A 463 9.45 3.58 -9.86
N VAL A 464 8.44 4.43 -9.67
CA VAL A 464 7.78 4.74 -8.40
C VAL A 464 6.33 4.28 -8.45
N LEU A 465 5.95 3.35 -7.58
CA LEU A 465 4.60 2.80 -7.50
C LEU A 465 3.69 3.73 -6.69
N VAL A 466 2.69 4.29 -7.34
CA VAL A 466 1.76 5.24 -6.72
C VAL A 466 0.35 4.68 -6.72
N GLY A 467 -0.28 4.63 -5.54
CA GLY A 467 -1.66 4.17 -5.34
C GLY A 467 -2.71 5.21 -5.79
N MET A 468 -2.69 5.55 -7.08
CA MET A 468 -3.49 6.63 -7.69
C MET A 468 -4.97 6.22 -7.87
N ARG A 469 -5.70 6.10 -6.76
CA ARG A 469 -7.07 5.54 -6.70
C ARG A 469 -8.19 6.44 -7.26
N THR A 470 -7.87 7.64 -7.76
CA THR A 470 -8.87 8.54 -8.38
C THR A 470 -8.31 9.19 -9.65
N PRO A 471 -9.16 9.54 -10.63
CA PRO A 471 -8.71 10.23 -11.85
C PRO A 471 -7.97 11.56 -11.61
N ASP A 472 -8.36 12.32 -10.59
CA ASP A 472 -7.66 13.57 -10.22
C ASP A 472 -6.27 13.29 -9.66
N TYR A 473 -6.14 12.22 -8.89
CA TYR A 473 -4.85 11.84 -8.35
C TYR A 473 -3.91 11.35 -9.46
N VAL A 474 -4.42 10.62 -10.46
CA VAL A 474 -3.66 10.29 -11.68
C VAL A 474 -3.15 11.57 -12.37
N ALA A 475 -4.00 12.59 -12.54
CA ALA A 475 -3.61 13.86 -13.15
C ALA A 475 -2.52 14.59 -12.35
N LYS A 476 -2.59 14.57 -11.02
CA LYS A 476 -1.53 15.13 -10.16
C LYS A 476 -0.19 14.43 -10.38
N VAL A 477 -0.18 13.09 -10.44
CA VAL A 477 1.05 12.31 -10.70
C VAL A 477 1.59 12.60 -12.10
N GLU A 478 0.74 12.70 -13.11
CA GLU A 478 1.16 13.07 -14.47
C GLU A 478 1.87 14.43 -14.49
N THR A 479 1.27 15.45 -13.85
CA THR A 479 1.88 16.79 -13.74
C THR A 479 3.23 16.74 -13.01
N ALA A 480 3.31 15.99 -11.91
CA ALA A 480 4.54 15.80 -11.14
C ALA A 480 5.68 15.26 -12.02
N LEU A 481 5.39 14.23 -12.81
CA LEU A 481 6.39 13.58 -13.65
C LEU A 481 6.81 14.43 -14.85
N LYS A 482 5.91 15.21 -15.46
CA LYS A 482 6.29 16.13 -16.55
C LYS A 482 7.34 17.15 -16.09
N ALA A 483 7.31 17.53 -14.81
CA ALA A 483 8.25 18.47 -14.22
C ALA A 483 9.62 17.86 -13.87
N VAL A 484 9.81 16.53 -13.96
CA VAL A 484 11.12 15.89 -13.66
C VAL A 484 12.10 15.89 -14.84
N SER A 485 11.63 16.24 -16.05
CA SER A 485 12.48 16.25 -17.24
C SER A 485 13.57 17.33 -17.12
N GLY A 486 14.84 16.92 -17.13
CA GLY A 486 15.99 17.82 -16.96
C GLY A 486 16.23 18.28 -15.52
N ALA A 487 15.52 17.71 -14.53
CA ALA A 487 15.71 18.04 -13.13
C ALA A 487 17.05 17.49 -12.57
N GLN A 488 17.57 18.18 -11.57
CA GLN A 488 18.76 17.74 -10.83
C GLN A 488 18.47 16.43 -10.08
N GLN A 489 19.49 15.56 -10.00
CA GLN A 489 19.42 14.35 -9.19
C GLN A 489 19.15 14.67 -7.72
N THR A 490 18.35 13.83 -7.06
CA THR A 490 18.03 14.00 -5.65
C THR A 490 19.22 13.70 -4.76
N ASP A 491 19.56 14.66 -3.90
CA ASP A 491 20.62 14.57 -2.90
C ASP A 491 20.05 14.05 -1.58
N TRP A 492 20.07 12.71 -1.43
CA TRP A 492 19.54 12.04 -0.25
C TRP A 492 20.32 12.31 1.04
N GLN A 493 21.60 12.72 0.94
CA GLN A 493 22.38 13.13 2.11
C GLN A 493 21.86 14.46 2.66
N LYS A 494 21.59 15.44 1.79
CA LYS A 494 21.00 16.72 2.21
C LYS A 494 19.59 16.56 2.79
N LEU A 495 18.80 15.64 2.26
CA LEU A 495 17.44 15.38 2.76
C LEU A 495 17.42 14.95 4.23
N SER A 496 18.50 14.37 4.78
CA SER A 496 18.59 14.05 6.21
C SER A 496 18.36 15.23 7.16
N LYS A 497 18.57 16.46 6.68
CA LYS A 497 18.29 17.68 7.46
C LYS A 497 16.81 17.84 7.81
N ILE A 498 15.88 17.22 7.06
CA ILE A 498 14.44 17.33 7.35
C ILE A 498 14.01 16.48 8.56
N ASP A 499 14.86 15.58 9.08
CA ASP A 499 14.51 14.70 10.21
C ASP A 499 14.42 15.45 11.56
N SER A 500 14.87 16.71 11.56
CA SER A 500 14.96 17.61 12.72
C SER A 500 13.62 18.26 13.10
N PHE A 501 12.54 17.47 13.22
CA PHE A 501 11.30 17.92 13.87
C PHE A 501 10.72 16.87 14.82
N ASN A 502 10.12 17.36 15.90
CA ASN A 502 9.16 16.60 16.68
C ASN A 502 7.81 16.72 15.96
N SER A 503 7.36 15.63 15.32
CA SER A 503 6.06 15.56 14.62
C SER A 503 4.86 15.77 15.54
N PHE A 504 5.09 15.85 16.86
CA PHE A 504 4.07 15.86 17.89
C PHE A 504 4.02 17.16 18.72
N GLU A 505 4.78 18.19 18.33
CA GLU A 505 4.68 19.56 18.90
C GLU A 505 3.87 20.53 18.03
#